data_AF-A0A554JGC8-F1
#
_entry.id   AF-A0A554JGC8-F1
#
_cell.length_a   1.000
_cell.length_b   1.000
_cell.length_c   1.000
_cell.angle_alpha   90.00
_cell.angle_beta   90.00
_cell.angle_gamma   90.00
#
_symmetry.space_group_name_H-M   'P 1'
#
loop_
_entity.id
_entity.type
_entity.pdbx_description
1 polymer ?
#
loop_
_entity_poly.entity_id
_entity_poly.type
_entity_poly.pdbx_seq_one_letter_code
_entity_poly.pdbx_strand_id
1 'polypeptide(L)'
;MYHIDMQMVMVKNKYLLEVPAKLWRETKFRVGDSLKADVKKGKITLAAQSEIDRSIARGLEDIRKGHVYGPYNSGEEAVKALHRLVRQRQSR
;
A
#
# COMPACT_ATOMS: atom_id res chain seq x y z
N MET A 1 7.27 -14.04 3.27
CA MET A 1 8.19 -13.44 4.27
C MET A 1 8.90 -12.27 3.59
N TYR A 2 8.63 -11.03 3.98
CA TYR A 2 9.39 -9.88 3.48
C TYR A 2 10.73 -9.86 4.19
N HIS A 3 11.82 -10.14 3.47
CA HIS A 3 13.17 -9.88 3.96
C HIS A 3 13.34 -8.36 3.98
N ILE A 4 13.49 -7.78 5.17
CA ILE A 4 13.87 -6.37 5.32
C ILE A 4 15.38 -6.35 5.46
N ASP A 5 16.07 -6.12 4.34
CA ASP A 5 17.51 -5.89 4.33
C ASP A 5 17.76 -4.50 4.98
N MET A 6 18.07 -4.48 6.28
CA MET A 6 18.33 -3.23 6.98
C MET A 6 19.76 -2.76 6.67
N GLN A 7 19.88 -1.59 6.05
CA GLN A 7 21.16 -0.95 5.76
C GLN A 7 21.29 0.37 6.51
N MET A 8 22.53 0.69 6.89
CA MET A 8 22.84 1.99 7.48
C MET A 8 22.71 3.08 6.41
N VAL A 9 21.91 4.09 6.71
CA VAL A 9 21.70 5.29 5.88
C VAL A 9 22.35 6.46 6.60
N MET A 10 23.11 7.28 5.88
CA MET A 10 23.75 8.45 6.45
C MET A 10 22.88 9.69 6.23
N VAL A 11 22.74 10.50 7.28
CA VAL A 11 22.15 11.84 7.19
C VAL A 11 23.27 12.82 6.87
N LYS A 12 23.19 13.48 5.72
CA LYS A 12 24.12 14.53 5.28
C LYS A 12 23.62 15.91 5.72
N ASN A 13 24.24 16.96 5.18
CA ASN A 13 23.78 18.32 5.40
C ASN A 13 22.34 18.52 4.91
N LYS A 14 21.66 19.53 5.48
CA LYS A 14 20.28 19.88 5.12
C LYS A 14 19.31 18.67 5.14
N TYR A 15 19.58 17.67 6.00
CA TYR A 15 18.76 16.47 6.17
C TYR A 15 18.66 15.57 4.94
N LEU A 16 19.61 15.65 4.01
CA LEU A 16 19.66 14.74 2.87
C LEU A 16 20.01 13.33 3.35
N LEU A 17 19.19 12.34 2.98
CA LEU A 17 19.44 10.93 3.27
C LEU A 17 20.16 10.27 2.10
N GLU A 18 21.36 9.74 2.34
CA GLU A 18 22.06 8.93 1.34
C GLU A 18 21.64 7.46 1.47
N VAL A 19 20.75 7.04 0.58
CA VAL A 19 20.21 5.69 0.54
C VAL A 19 21.09 4.81 -0.35
N PRO A 20 21.61 3.66 0.15
CA PRO A 20 22.42 2.74 -0.65
C PRO A 20 21.72 2.22 -1.91
N ALA A 21 22.49 2.00 -2.98
CA ALA A 21 22.00 1.52 -4.27
C ALA A 21 21.18 0.21 -4.19
N LYS A 22 21.44 -0.65 -3.21
CA LYS A 22 20.68 -1.89 -3.02
C LYS A 22 19.22 -1.61 -2.66
N LEU A 23 18.97 -0.66 -1.75
CA LEU A 23 17.61 -0.25 -1.38
C LEU A 23 16.89 0.43 -2.57
N TRP A 24 17.61 1.19 -3.40
CA TRP A 24 17.03 1.74 -4.63
C TRP A 24 16.62 0.67 -5.65
N ARG A 25 17.38 -0.43 -5.78
CA ARG A 25 17.03 -1.53 -6.70
C ARG A 25 15.82 -2.35 -6.24
N GLU A 26 15.66 -2.48 -4.93
CA GLU A 26 14.52 -3.19 -4.33
C GLU A 26 13.24 -2.34 -4.32
N THR A 27 13.38 -1.02 -4.50
CA THR A 27 12.27 -0.10 -4.66
C THR A 27 12.09 0.26 -6.14
N LYS A 28 10.91 0.75 -6.53
CA LYS A 28 10.64 1.21 -7.91
C LYS A 28 10.86 2.72 -8.09
N PHE A 29 11.56 3.35 -7.14
CA PHE A 29 11.75 4.80 -7.10
C PHE A 29 12.82 5.25 -8.09
N ARG A 30 12.66 6.47 -8.61
CA ARG A 30 13.60 7.14 -9.49
C ARG A 30 14.01 8.48 -8.89
N VAL A 31 15.17 8.98 -9.30
CA VAL A 31 15.59 10.35 -8.97
C VAL A 31 14.56 11.32 -9.54
N GLY A 32 14.03 12.20 -8.69
CA GLY A 32 12.96 13.14 -9.03
C GLY A 32 11.56 12.70 -8.58
N ASP A 33 11.38 11.45 -8.12
CA ASP A 33 10.10 11.01 -7.57
C ASP A 33 9.79 11.73 -6.24
N SER A 34 8.52 12.10 -6.06
CA SER A 34 8.01 12.60 -4.78
C SER A 34 7.52 11.44 -3.91
N LEU A 35 7.98 11.39 -2.66
CA LEU A 35 7.60 10.35 -1.71
C LEU A 35 6.80 10.94 -0.54
N LYS A 36 5.84 10.18 -0.04
CA LYS A 36 5.16 10.51 1.21
C LYS A 36 6.06 10.10 2.38
N ALA A 37 6.35 11.06 3.26
CA ALA A 37 7.04 10.81 4.52
C ALA A 37 6.01 10.79 5.67
N ASP A 38 6.15 9.81 6.56
CA ASP A 38 5.36 9.73 7.80
C ASP A 38 6.27 9.30 8.97
N VAL A 39 5.92 9.71 10.19
CA VAL A 39 6.64 9.31 11.40
C VAL A 39 5.76 8.37 12.20
N LYS A 40 6.08 7.08 12.17
CA LYS A 40 5.36 6.05 12.94
C LYS A 40 6.28 5.41 13.96
N LYS A 41 5.90 5.46 15.24
CA LYS A 41 6.65 4.85 16.35
C LYS A 41 8.13 5.29 16.39
N GLY A 42 8.38 6.58 16.14
CA GLY A 42 9.73 7.15 16.12
C GLY A 42 10.56 6.80 14.88
N LYS A 43 9.96 6.19 13.85
CA LYS A 43 10.63 5.84 12.59
C LYS A 43 10.10 6.70 11.45
N ILE A 44 11.01 7.28 10.67
CA ILE A 44 10.66 7.91 9.39
C ILE A 44 10.40 6.80 8.38
N THR A 45 9.17 6.77 7.86
CA THR A 45 8.74 5.86 6.80
C THR A 45 8.56 6.66 5.52
N LEU A 46 9.27 6.26 4.47
CA LEU A 46 9.10 6.81 3.13
C LEU A 46 8.32 5.81 2.28
N ALA A 47 7.25 6.28 1.65
CA ALA A 47 6.41 5.47 0.79
C ALA A 47 6.21 6.15 -0.57
N ALA A 48 6.04 5.34 -1.62
CA ALA A 48 5.60 5.84 -2.91
C ALA A 48 4.33 6.67 -2.73
N GLN A 49 4.26 7.86 -3.30
CA GLN A 49 2.99 8.55 -3.40
C GLN A 49 2.16 7.90 -4.50
N SER A 50 1.40 6.86 -4.17
CA SER A 50 0.44 6.26 -5.10
C SER A 50 -0.87 7.05 -5.03
N GLU A 51 -1.44 7.46 -6.17
CA GLU A 51 -2.79 8.06 -6.19
C GLU A 51 -3.87 7.09 -5.66
N ILE A 52 -3.59 5.79 -5.72
CA ILE A 52 -4.48 4.70 -5.27
C ILE A 52 -4.72 4.77 -3.75
N ASP A 53 -3.78 5.31 -2.98
CA ASP A 53 -3.86 5.36 -1.51
C ASP A 53 -5.04 6.21 -1.02
N ARG A 54 -5.41 7.28 -1.73
CA ARG A 54 -6.53 8.15 -1.33
C ARG A 54 -7.87 7.45 -1.54
N SER A 55 -8.01 6.75 -2.66
CA SER A 55 -9.23 6.01 -3.01
C SER A 55 -9.42 4.79 -2.13
N ILE A 56 -8.34 4.07 -1.81
CA ILE A 56 -8.38 2.95 -0.85
C ILE A 56 -8.67 3.45 0.56
N ALA A 57 -8.05 4.55 1.01
CA ALA A 57 -8.34 5.12 2.32
C ALA A 57 -9.81 5.53 2.46
N ARG A 58 -10.39 6.17 1.45
CA ARG A 58 -11.81 6.54 1.43
C ARG A 58 -12.70 5.30 1.45
N GLY A 59 -12.42 4.29 0.62
CA GLY A 59 -13.18 3.04 0.61
C GLY A 59 -13.12 2.29 1.94
N LEU A 60 -11.96 2.26 2.60
CA LEU A 60 -11.81 1.67 3.93
C LEU A 60 -12.60 2.43 4.99
N GLU A 61 -12.63 3.77 4.91
CA GLU A 61 -13.41 4.59 5.83
C GLU A 61 -14.92 4.41 5.62
N ASP A 62 -15.39 4.32 4.37
CA ASP A 62 -16.79 4.04 4.05
C ASP A 62 -17.21 2.65 4.53
N ILE A 63 -16.36 1.63 4.36
CA ILE A 63 -16.58 0.29 4.96
C ILE A 63 -16.68 0.39 6.48
N ARG A 64 -15.79 1.13 7.12
CA ARG A 64 -15.79 1.30 8.59
C ARG A 64 -17.05 2.02 9.09
N LYS A 65 -17.58 2.96 8.31
CA LYS A 65 -18.83 3.70 8.60
C LYS A 65 -20.09 2.93 8.20
N GLY A 66 -19.95 1.74 7.62
CA GLY A 66 -21.09 0.95 7.12
C GLY A 66 -21.73 1.53 5.85
N HIS A 67 -21.06 2.48 5.19
CA HIS A 67 -21.48 3.05 3.91
C HIS A 67 -21.12 2.12 2.75
N VAL A 68 -21.57 0.86 2.83
CA VAL A 68 -21.34 -0.14 1.80
C VAL A 68 -22.63 -0.32 1.02
N TYR A 69 -22.63 0.11 -0.24
CA TYR A 69 -23.74 -0.11 -1.16
C TYR A 69 -23.35 -1.19 -2.16
N GLY A 70 -24.16 -2.24 -2.27
CA GLY A 70 -23.89 -3.35 -3.16
C GLY A 70 -25.13 -4.17 -3.46
N PRO A 71 -25.11 -5.01 -4.50
CA PRO A 71 -26.27 -5.78 -4.95
C PRO A 71 -26.62 -6.96 -4.04
N TYR A 72 -25.98 -7.08 -2.87
CA TYR A 72 -26.10 -8.22 -1.96
C TYR A 72 -26.66 -7.75 -0.61
N ASN A 73 -27.51 -8.57 0.00
CA ASN A 73 -28.19 -8.24 1.25
C ASN A 73 -27.34 -8.53 2.49
N SER A 74 -26.26 -9.31 2.34
CA SER A 74 -25.31 -9.61 3.41
C SER A 74 -23.89 -9.84 2.91
N GLY A 75 -22.92 -9.81 3.84
CA GLY A 75 -21.53 -10.14 3.55
C GLY A 75 -21.34 -11.59 3.10
N GLU A 76 -22.08 -12.53 3.69
CA GLU A 76 -22.04 -13.95 3.33
C GLU A 76 -22.54 -14.19 1.90
N GLU A 77 -23.58 -13.46 1.49
CA GLU A 77 -24.11 -13.51 0.13
C GLU A 77 -23.06 -13.00 -0.87
N ALA A 78 -22.41 -11.87 -0.57
CA ALA A 78 -21.34 -11.31 -1.39
C ALA A 78 -20.15 -12.28 -1.52
N VAL A 79 -19.73 -12.92 -0.42
CA VAL A 79 -18.64 -13.91 -0.42
C VAL A 79 -19.01 -15.14 -1.26
N LYS A 80 -20.25 -15.65 -1.13
CA LYS A 80 -20.74 -16.76 -1.96
C LYS A 80 -20.74 -16.41 -3.45
N ALA A 81 -21.11 -15.18 -3.81
CA ALA A 81 -21.07 -14.71 -5.19
C ALA A 81 -19.63 -14.64 -5.72
N LEU A 82 -18.69 -14.13 -4.92
CA LEU A 82 -17.26 -14.08 -5.27
C LEU A 82 -16.69 -15.48 -5.53
N HIS A 83 -16.93 -16.44 -4.64
CA HIS A 83 -16.48 -17.83 -4.84
C HIS A 83 -17.04 -18.43 -6.13
N ARG A 84 -18.31 -18.16 -6.46
CA ARG A 84 -18.94 -18.62 -7.71
C ARG A 84 -18.27 -18.04 -8.94
N LEU A 85 -17.99 -16.73 -8.94
CA LEU A 85 -17.34 -16.02 -10.04
C LEU A 85 -15.91 -16.51 -10.26
N VAL A 86 -15.14 -16.73 -9.19
CA VAL A 86 -13.78 -17.29 -9.27
C VAL A 86 -13.81 -18.69 -9.90
N ARG A 87 -14.75 -19.54 -9.48
CA ARG A 87 -14.90 -20.89 -10.01
C ARG A 87 -15.28 -20.89 -11.50
N GLN A 88 -16.18 -20.00 -11.92
CA GLN A 88 -16.55 -19.81 -13.33
C GLN A 88 -15.38 -19.29 -14.19
N ARG A 89 -14.51 -18.46 -13.61
CA ARG A 89 -13.29 -17.98 -14.27
C ARG A 89 -12.24 -19.06 -14.45
N GLN A 90 -12.14 -20.01 -13.53
CA GLN A 90 -11.20 -21.13 -13.60
C GLN A 90 -11.67 -22.26 -14.53
N SER A 91 -12.97 -22.31 -14.84
CA SER A 91 -13.55 -23.23 -15.81
C SER A 91 -13.58 -22.70 -17.25
N ARG A 92 -12.97 -21.53 -17.50
CA ARG A 92 -12.74 -20.95 -18.83
C ARG A 92 -11.25 -20.99 -19.13
#